data_AF-A0A7C9AVB6-F1
#
_entry.id   AF-A0A7C9AVB6-F1
#
_cell.length_a   1.000
_cell.length_b   1.000
_cell.length_c   1.000
_cell.angle_alpha   90.00
_cell.angle_beta   90.00
_cell.angle_gamma   90.00
#
_symmetry.space_group_name_H-M   'P 1'
#
loop_
_entity.id
_entity.type
_entity.pdbx_description
1 polymer ?
#
loop_
_entity_poly.entity_id
_entity_poly.type
_entity_poly.pdbx_seq_one_letter_code
_entity_poly.pdbx_strand_id
1 'polypeptide(L)'
;AITQNPGENRDEVLADFYNTWQHDFLVVNKWFALQAMSDIPGNVENVRKLLNHPAFDMRNPNKVYSLVGGFCGSPVNFHAKDGSGYKFLGEMAVQLDKINPQVASRMVSALSRW
;
A
#
# COMPACT_ATOMS: atom_id res chain seq x y z
N ALA A 1 -6.91 15.58 0.45
CA ALA A 1 -6.73 16.63 1.49
C ALA A 1 -5.25 16.90 1.74
N ILE A 2 -4.44 15.92 2.22
CA ILE A 2 -2.97 16.06 2.30
C ILE A 2 -2.23 14.98 1.50
N THR A 3 -2.72 13.74 1.49
CA THR A 3 -2.05 12.63 0.79
C THR A 3 -2.06 12.69 -0.73
N GLN A 4 -2.84 13.60 -1.30
CA GLN A 4 -2.92 13.87 -2.73
C GLN A 4 -2.02 15.03 -3.18
N ASN A 5 -1.31 15.68 -2.24
CA ASN A 5 -0.42 16.79 -2.52
C ASN A 5 1.01 16.40 -2.12
N PRO A 6 1.95 16.26 -3.08
CA PRO A 6 3.34 15.97 -2.75
C PRO A 6 3.99 17.16 -2.02
N GLY A 7 4.98 16.90 -1.17
CA GLY A 7 5.80 17.93 -0.52
C GLY A 7 6.14 17.63 0.94
N GLU A 8 7.07 18.40 1.50
CA GLU A 8 7.59 18.22 2.86
C GLU A 8 6.48 18.18 3.93
N ASN A 9 5.49 19.07 3.81
CA ASN A 9 4.34 19.11 4.72
C ASN A 9 3.56 17.78 4.76
N ARG A 10 3.41 17.09 3.63
CA ARG A 10 2.75 15.77 3.60
C ARG A 10 3.55 14.76 4.40
N ASP A 11 4.85 14.72 4.22
CA ASP A 11 5.72 13.74 4.84
C ASP A 11 5.86 13.99 6.35
N GLU A 12 5.94 15.26 6.76
CA GLU A 12 5.89 15.67 8.17
C GLU A 12 4.59 15.25 8.86
N VAL A 13 3.44 15.53 8.24
CA VAL A 13 2.13 15.16 8.82
C VAL A 13 1.95 13.64 8.90
N LEU A 14 2.45 12.90 7.92
CA LEU A 14 2.41 11.43 7.95
C LEU A 14 3.34 10.86 9.03
N ALA A 15 4.53 11.45 9.21
CA ALA A 15 5.46 11.06 10.25
C ALA A 15 4.92 11.36 11.66
N ASP A 16 4.35 12.55 11.86
CA ASP A 16 3.72 12.95 13.13
C ASP A 16 2.54 12.04 13.48
N PHE A 17 1.68 11.74 12.49
CA PHE A 17 0.58 10.79 12.67
C PHE A 17 1.10 9.42 13.11
N TYR A 18 2.14 8.90 12.45
CA TYR A 18 2.71 7.62 12.83
C TYR A 18 3.31 7.66 14.24
N ASN A 19 4.11 8.67 14.56
CA ASN A 19 4.76 8.79 15.88
C ASN A 19 3.75 8.82 17.02
N THR A 20 2.61 9.49 16.80
CA THR A 20 1.51 9.58 17.78
C THR A 20 0.78 8.24 17.95
N TRP A 21 0.55 7.51 16.86
CA TRP A 21 -0.36 6.36 16.84
C TRP A 21 0.30 5.00 16.62
N GLN A 22 1.64 4.92 16.59
CA GLN A 22 2.39 3.70 16.28
C GLN A 22 2.05 2.48 17.16
N HIS A 23 1.53 2.72 18.38
CA HIS A 23 1.11 1.66 19.30
C HIS A 23 -0.33 1.16 19.08
N ASP A 24 -1.13 1.85 18.26
CA ASP A 24 -2.45 1.40 17.85
C ASP A 24 -2.39 0.75 16.46
N PHE A 25 -2.38 -0.58 16.44
CA PHE A 25 -2.25 -1.35 15.20
C PHE A 25 -3.34 -1.07 14.17
N LEU A 26 -4.58 -0.78 14.59
CA LEU A 26 -5.67 -0.50 13.67
C LEU A 26 -5.53 0.90 13.06
N VAL A 27 -5.03 1.86 13.83
CA VAL A 27 -4.73 3.21 13.33
C VAL A 27 -3.54 3.19 12.37
N VAL A 28 -2.50 2.41 12.67
CA VAL A 28 -1.36 2.20 11.74
C VAL A 28 -1.82 1.57 10.42
N ASN A 29 -2.78 0.64 10.44
CA ASN A 29 -3.37 0.10 9.22
C ASN A 29 -4.06 1.18 8.36
N LYS A 30 -4.71 2.17 8.99
CA LYS A 30 -5.29 3.32 8.28
C LYS A 30 -4.20 4.21 7.70
N TRP A 31 -3.10 4.41 8.44
CA TRP A 31 -1.94 5.18 7.97
C TRP A 31 -1.28 4.56 6.73
N PHE A 32 -1.16 3.22 6.67
CA PHE A 32 -0.71 2.52 5.46
C PHE A 32 -1.68 2.74 4.29
N ALA A 33 -2.98 2.52 4.52
CA ALA A 33 -4.00 2.64 3.47
C ALA A 33 -4.07 4.05 2.89
N LEU A 34 -4.01 5.07 3.75
CA LEU A 34 -4.04 6.48 3.38
C LEU A 34 -2.88 6.86 2.44
N GLN A 35 -1.69 6.29 2.64
CA GLN A 35 -0.55 6.47 1.75
C GLN A 35 -0.65 5.63 0.48
N ALA A 36 -1.13 4.39 0.59
CA ALA A 36 -1.25 3.47 -0.53
C ALA A 36 -2.26 3.95 -1.58
N MET A 37 -3.36 4.55 -1.14
CA MET A 37 -4.44 5.09 -1.99
C MET A 37 -4.14 6.49 -2.56
N SER A 38 -2.91 6.99 -2.45
CA SER A 38 -2.53 8.26 -3.07
C SER A 38 -2.54 8.13 -4.59
N ASP A 39 -3.15 9.10 -5.27
CA ASP A 39 -3.20 9.23 -6.73
C ASP A 39 -2.05 10.07 -7.29
N ILE A 40 -1.06 10.43 -6.45
CA ILE A 40 0.18 11.04 -6.92
C ILE A 40 0.86 10.04 -7.87
N PRO A 41 1.14 10.39 -9.15
CA PRO A 41 1.78 9.48 -10.08
C PRO A 41 3.14 8.98 -9.57
N GLY A 42 3.37 7.67 -9.69
CA GLY A 42 4.61 7.05 -9.20
C GLY A 42 4.56 6.65 -7.73
N ASN A 43 3.40 6.68 -7.07
CA ASN A 43 3.24 6.29 -5.66
C ASN A 43 3.62 4.82 -5.39
N VAL A 44 3.77 3.98 -6.43
CA VAL A 44 4.33 2.63 -6.30
C VAL A 44 5.68 2.63 -5.59
N GLU A 45 6.51 3.66 -5.77
CA GLU A 45 7.80 3.79 -5.08
C GLU A 45 7.64 4.03 -3.58
N ASN A 46 6.65 4.84 -3.19
CA ASN A 46 6.33 5.05 -1.78
C ASN A 46 5.78 3.77 -1.13
N VAL A 47 4.88 3.06 -1.84
CA VAL A 47 4.36 1.77 -1.36
C VAL A 47 5.47 0.73 -1.21
N ARG A 48 6.44 0.69 -2.13
CA ARG A 48 7.64 -0.17 -2.00
C ARG A 48 8.50 0.20 -0.79
N LYS A 49 8.65 1.48 -0.47
CA LYS A 49 9.33 1.91 0.78
C LYS A 49 8.58 1.41 2.02
N LEU A 50 7.25 1.53 2.03
CA LEU A 50 6.39 1.10 3.13
C LEU A 50 6.42 -0.42 3.38
N LEU A 51 6.73 -1.25 2.37
CA LEU A 51 6.96 -2.68 2.57
C LEU A 51 8.13 -2.99 3.52
N ASN A 52 9.10 -2.08 3.62
CA ASN A 52 10.26 -2.21 4.51
C ASN A 52 10.07 -1.48 5.85
N HIS A 53 8.90 -0.88 6.07
CA HIS A 53 8.62 -0.15 7.30
C HIS A 53 8.53 -1.11 8.49
N PRO A 54 9.09 -0.80 9.67
CA PRO A 54 9.09 -1.70 10.83
C PRO A 54 7.68 -2.07 11.31
N ALA A 55 6.69 -1.21 11.06
CA ALA A 55 5.30 -1.51 11.34
C ALA A 55 4.61 -2.36 10.27
N PHE A 56 5.25 -2.70 9.15
CA PHE A 56 4.71 -3.58 8.12
C PHE A 56 5.14 -5.04 8.38
N ASP A 57 4.23 -5.98 8.18
CA ASP A 57 4.53 -7.41 8.22
C ASP A 57 3.66 -8.13 7.19
N MET A 58 4.31 -8.76 6.21
CA MET A 58 3.66 -9.50 5.13
C MET A 58 2.86 -10.71 5.64
N ARG A 59 3.17 -11.23 6.84
CA ARG A 59 2.42 -12.33 7.46
C ARG A 59 1.09 -11.89 8.06
N ASN A 60 0.88 -10.58 8.26
CA ASN A 60 -0.36 -10.04 8.81
C ASN A 60 -1.31 -9.62 7.67
N PRO A 61 -2.44 -10.33 7.45
CA PRO A 61 -3.35 -10.03 6.35
C PRO A 61 -3.88 -8.59 6.38
N ASN A 62 -4.15 -8.02 7.56
CA ASN A 62 -4.68 -6.66 7.65
C ASN A 62 -3.68 -5.63 7.13
N LYS A 63 -2.38 -5.82 7.39
CA LYS A 63 -1.33 -4.94 6.87
C LYS A 63 -1.19 -5.06 5.35
N VAL A 64 -1.28 -6.28 4.82
CA VAL A 64 -1.30 -6.54 3.37
C VAL A 64 -2.50 -5.87 2.72
N TYR A 65 -3.70 -6.01 3.29
CA TYR A 65 -4.91 -5.37 2.76
C TYR A 65 -4.82 -3.85 2.80
N SER A 66 -4.30 -3.30 3.89
CA SER A 66 -4.09 -1.85 4.01
C SER A 66 -3.10 -1.30 2.99
N LEU A 67 -1.95 -1.96 2.81
CA LEU A 67 -0.90 -1.43 1.94
C LEU A 67 -1.05 -1.87 0.48
N VAL A 68 -1.01 -3.19 0.21
CA VAL A 68 -1.07 -3.74 -1.15
C VAL A 68 -2.49 -3.60 -1.71
N GLY A 69 -3.51 -3.96 -0.92
CA GLY A 69 -4.90 -3.80 -1.32
C GLY A 69 -5.28 -2.33 -1.50
N GLY A 70 -4.84 -1.46 -0.60
CA GLY A 70 -5.02 0.00 -0.72
C GLY A 70 -4.40 0.56 -2.00
N PHE A 71 -3.20 0.11 -2.38
CA PHE A 71 -2.55 0.53 -3.63
C PHE A 71 -3.37 0.14 -4.87
N CYS A 72 -3.92 -1.07 -4.90
CA CYS A 72 -4.80 -1.51 -5.98
C CYS A 72 -6.08 -0.66 -6.09
N GLY A 73 -6.45 0.04 -5.02
CA GLY A 73 -7.57 0.98 -4.98
C GLY A 73 -7.28 2.36 -5.59
N SER A 74 -6.02 2.70 -5.93
CA SER A 74 -5.67 3.91 -6.68
C SER A 74 -5.60 3.60 -8.18
N PRO A 75 -6.60 4.00 -8.99
CA PRO A 75 -6.59 3.68 -10.42
C PRO A 75 -5.42 4.35 -11.14
N VAL A 76 -5.01 5.54 -10.69
CA VAL A 76 -3.91 6.31 -11.30
C VAL A 76 -2.60 5.54 -11.25
N ASN A 77 -2.32 4.87 -10.11
CA ASN A 77 -1.07 4.15 -9.92
C ASN A 77 -1.18 2.66 -10.26
N PHE A 78 -2.31 2.02 -9.97
CA PHE A 78 -2.48 0.60 -10.30
C PHE A 78 -2.52 0.36 -11.82
N HIS A 79 -3.23 1.23 -12.55
CA HIS A 79 -3.32 1.20 -14.01
C HIS A 79 -2.36 2.18 -14.70
N ALA A 80 -1.23 2.49 -14.06
CA ALA A 80 -0.19 3.32 -14.65
C ALA A 80 0.22 2.76 -16.02
N LYS A 81 0.38 3.66 -17.02
CA LYS A 81 0.63 3.28 -18.43
C LYS A 81 1.92 2.48 -18.64
N ASP A 82 2.87 2.60 -17.73
CA ASP A 82 4.14 1.86 -17.75
C ASP A 82 4.01 0.42 -17.21
N GLY A 83 2.84 0.03 -16.71
CA GLY A 83 2.58 -1.29 -16.13
C GLY A 83 3.19 -1.51 -14.75
N SER A 84 3.74 -0.48 -14.12
CA SER A 84 4.41 -0.57 -12.81
C SER A 84 3.49 -1.10 -11.71
N GLY A 85 2.21 -0.71 -11.71
CA GLY A 85 1.21 -1.19 -10.75
C GLY A 85 0.92 -2.69 -10.88
N TYR A 86 0.77 -3.20 -12.11
CA TYR A 86 0.56 -4.63 -12.35
C TYR A 86 1.80 -5.45 -11.99
N LYS A 87 3.00 -4.96 -12.34
CA LYS A 87 4.25 -5.61 -11.97
C LYS A 87 4.39 -5.72 -10.45
N PHE A 88 4.10 -4.64 -9.74
CA PHE A 88 4.09 -4.62 -8.28
C PHE A 88 3.14 -5.67 -7.69
N LEU A 89 1.88 -5.71 -8.15
CA LEU A 89 0.91 -6.70 -7.66
C LEU A 89 1.34 -8.14 -7.98
N GLY A 90 1.90 -8.39 -9.16
CA GLY A 90 2.44 -9.70 -9.54
C GLY A 90 3.56 -10.17 -8.61
N GLU A 91 4.51 -9.29 -8.27
CA GLU A 91 5.57 -9.58 -7.30
C GLU A 91 5.00 -9.90 -5.90
N MET A 92 4.00 -9.11 -5.46
CA MET A 92 3.34 -9.35 -4.17
C MET A 92 2.57 -10.67 -4.16
N ALA A 93 1.87 -11.01 -5.25
CA ALA A 93 1.14 -12.26 -5.37
C ALA A 93 2.07 -13.48 -5.24
N VAL A 94 3.22 -13.48 -5.94
CA VAL A 94 4.21 -14.57 -5.86
C VAL A 94 4.78 -14.73 -4.45
N GLN A 95 5.00 -13.62 -3.74
CA GLN A 95 5.48 -13.67 -2.35
C GLN A 95 4.39 -14.17 -1.39
N LEU A 96 3.19 -13.62 -1.52
CA LEU A 96 2.03 -13.97 -0.68
C LEU A 96 1.61 -15.41 -0.91
N ASP A 97 1.70 -15.97 -2.11
CA ASP A 97 1.33 -17.36 -2.37
C ASP A 97 2.16 -18.35 -1.54
N LYS A 98 3.43 -18.02 -1.28
CA LYS A 98 4.31 -18.82 -0.41
C LYS A 98 3.98 -18.70 1.07
N ILE A 99 3.33 -17.61 1.50
CA ILE A 99 3.06 -17.28 2.91
C ILE A 99 1.61 -17.63 3.28
N ASN A 100 0.68 -17.20 2.45
CA ASN A 100 -0.76 -17.35 2.61
C ASN A 100 -1.46 -17.24 1.22
N PRO A 101 -1.71 -18.39 0.55
CA PRO A 101 -2.39 -18.45 -0.75
C PRO A 101 -3.78 -17.79 -0.77
N GLN A 102 -4.50 -17.77 0.35
CA GLN A 102 -5.82 -17.15 0.42
C GLN A 102 -5.74 -15.62 0.30
N VAL A 103 -4.74 -15.03 0.97
CA VAL A 103 -4.46 -13.60 0.85
C VAL A 103 -3.99 -13.27 -0.56
N ALA A 104 -3.12 -14.11 -1.15
CA ALA A 104 -2.67 -13.95 -2.54
C ALA A 104 -3.86 -13.95 -3.51
N SER A 105 -4.75 -14.94 -3.41
CA SER A 105 -5.98 -15.05 -4.22
C SER A 105 -6.87 -13.80 -4.11
N ARG A 106 -7.03 -13.27 -2.89
CA ARG A 106 -7.79 -12.04 -2.69
C ARG A 106 -7.14 -10.82 -3.34
N MET A 107 -5.81 -10.69 -3.28
CA MET A 107 -5.09 -9.58 -3.91
C MET A 107 -5.16 -9.61 -5.44
N VAL A 108 -5.01 -10.79 -6.06
CA VAL A 108 -5.07 -10.90 -7.53
C VAL A 108 -6.47 -10.63 -8.10
N SER A 109 -7.52 -10.65 -7.26
CA SER A 109 -8.88 -10.27 -7.67
C SER A 109 -8.96 -8.82 -8.17
N ALA A 110 -8.00 -7.95 -7.80
CA ALA A 110 -7.91 -6.60 -8.36
C ALA A 110 -7.67 -6.60 -9.89
N LEU A 111 -7.03 -7.64 -10.43
CA LEU A 111 -6.79 -7.80 -11.87
C LEU A 111 -8.04 -8.23 -12.64
N SER A 112 -9.13 -8.61 -11.96
CA SER A 112 -10.36 -9.02 -12.62
C SER A 112 -11.28 -7.85 -12.98
N ARG A 113 -10.88 -6.61 -12.64
CA ARG A 113 -11.63 -5.38 -12.92
C ARG A 113 -10.79 -4.53 -13.86
N TRP A 114 -11.23 -4.38 -15.10
CA TRP A 114 -10.53 -3.67 -16.19
C TRP A 114 -11.47 -2.66 -16.81
#